data_AF-A0A8T3R6N5-F1
#
_entry.id   AF-A0A8T3R6N5-F1
#
_cell.length_a   1.000
_cell.length_b   1.000
_cell.length_c   1.000
_cell.angle_alpha   90.00
_cell.angle_beta   90.00
_cell.angle_gamma   90.00
#
_symmetry.space_group_name_H-M   'P 1'
#
loop_
_entity.id
_entity.type
_entity.pdbx_description
1 polymer ?
#
loop_
_entity_poly.entity_id
_entity_poly.type
_entity_poly.pdbx_seq_one_letter_code
_entity_poly.pdbx_strand_id
1 'polypeptide(L)'
;MSAETVHDAIDRSLDAYAVLGELGESIEDEWSYVNDLVDAWRTRFDEVVARRGAEPVADEVSAAIDRAIDEIERIEDPHRAIDWLSTFPQVVLVALGVRP
;
A
#
# COMPACT_ATOMS: atom_id res chain seq x y z
N MET A 1 -2.60 -25.48 2.76
CA MET A 1 -2.41 -24.02 2.81
C MET A 1 -3.23 -23.45 1.68
N SER A 2 -4.17 -22.55 1.96
CA SER A 2 -4.87 -21.80 0.90
C SER A 2 -3.86 -20.90 0.20
N ALA A 3 -3.94 -20.80 -1.12
CA ALA A 3 -3.15 -19.83 -1.87
C ALA A 3 -3.56 -18.41 -1.46
N GLU A 4 -2.60 -17.52 -1.34
CA GLU A 4 -2.84 -16.10 -1.07
C GLU A 4 -3.66 -15.49 -2.21
N THR A 5 -4.62 -14.65 -1.86
CA THR A 5 -5.47 -13.93 -2.81
C THR A 5 -5.03 -12.48 -2.96
N VAL A 6 -5.53 -11.81 -4.01
CA VAL A 6 -5.29 -10.37 -4.20
C VAL A 6 -5.80 -9.56 -3.01
N HIS A 7 -6.91 -9.97 -2.40
CA HIS A 7 -7.42 -9.37 -1.17
C HIS A 7 -6.41 -9.49 -0.03
N ASP A 8 -5.90 -10.70 0.25
CA ASP A 8 -4.93 -10.92 1.31
C ASP A 8 -3.65 -10.09 1.10
N ALA A 9 -3.20 -9.96 -0.15
CA ALA A 9 -2.02 -9.17 -0.51
C ALA A 9 -2.24 -7.64 -0.37
N ILE A 10 -3.45 -7.16 -0.65
CA ILE A 10 -3.81 -5.76 -0.46
C ILE A 10 -4.00 -5.45 1.03
N ASP A 11 -4.63 -6.32 1.80
CA ASP A 11 -4.86 -6.14 3.24
C ASP A 11 -3.54 -5.92 3.98
N ARG A 12 -2.56 -6.80 3.78
CA ARG A 12 -1.22 -6.63 4.38
C ARG A 12 -0.48 -5.38 3.90
N SER A 13 -0.72 -4.96 2.65
CA SER A 13 -0.16 -3.72 2.13
C SER A 13 -0.80 -2.50 2.80
N LEU A 14 -2.11 -2.54 3.05
CA LEU A 14 -2.85 -1.49 3.74
C LEU A 14 -2.44 -1.36 5.20
N ASP A 15 -2.12 -2.48 5.88
CA ASP A 15 -1.59 -2.45 7.25
C ASP A 15 -0.25 -1.70 7.32
N ALA A 16 0.70 -2.03 6.45
CA ALA A 16 1.99 -1.34 6.38
C ALA A 16 1.83 0.14 5.93
N TYR A 17 0.93 0.39 4.99
CA TYR A 17 0.60 1.74 4.51
C TYR A 17 0.00 2.63 5.60
N ALA A 18 -0.80 2.08 6.51
CA ALA A 18 -1.38 2.83 7.62
C ALA A 18 -0.31 3.40 8.55
N VAL A 19 0.72 2.61 8.88
CA VAL A 19 1.87 3.06 9.69
C VAL A 19 2.61 4.22 9.02
N LEU A 20 2.79 4.14 7.70
CA LEU A 20 3.41 5.21 6.91
C LEU A 20 2.57 6.50 6.93
N GLY A 21 1.23 6.36 6.89
CA GLY A 21 0.28 7.47 7.02
C GLY A 21 0.40 8.15 8.37
N GLU A 22 0.39 7.38 9.47
CA GLU A 22 0.56 7.89 10.82
C GLU A 22 1.87 8.68 11.00
N LEU A 23 2.96 8.21 10.37
CA LEU A 23 4.24 8.92 10.37
C LEU A 23 4.15 10.25 9.60
N GLY A 24 3.51 10.27 8.43
CA GLY A 24 3.30 11.48 7.63
C GLY A 24 2.42 12.53 8.32
N GLU A 25 1.40 12.09 9.07
CA GLU A 25 0.50 12.97 9.84
C GLU A 25 1.21 13.77 10.94
N SER A 26 2.43 13.38 11.33
CA SER A 26 3.24 14.14 12.28
C SER A 26 3.66 15.52 11.76
N ILE A 27 3.53 15.77 10.44
CA ILE A 27 3.77 17.07 9.82
C ILE A 27 2.46 17.85 9.77
N GLU A 28 2.27 18.78 10.71
CA GLU A 28 1.03 19.55 10.88
C GLU A 28 0.57 20.27 9.60
N ASP A 29 1.50 20.88 8.86
CA ASP A 29 1.22 21.61 7.62
C ASP A 29 0.74 20.70 6.46
N GLU A 30 1.05 19.41 6.54
CA GLU A 30 0.73 18.41 5.49
C GLU A 30 -0.42 17.48 5.90
N TRP A 31 -1.00 17.64 7.11
CA TRP A 31 -1.95 16.68 7.67
C TRP A 31 -3.15 16.41 6.75
N SER A 32 -3.77 17.45 6.20
CA SER A 32 -4.90 17.31 5.28
C SER A 32 -4.49 16.62 3.97
N TYR A 33 -3.31 16.94 3.46
CA TYR A 33 -2.78 16.33 2.24
C TYR A 33 -2.54 14.83 2.44
N VAL A 34 -1.95 14.44 3.57
CA VAL A 34 -1.73 13.04 3.94
C VAL A 34 -3.05 12.28 4.04
N ASN A 35 -4.05 12.83 4.72
CA ASN A 35 -5.36 12.18 4.87
C ASN A 35 -6.08 12.00 3.53
N ASP A 36 -6.13 13.06 2.70
CA ASP A 36 -6.74 12.99 1.37
C ASP A 36 -6.04 11.93 0.49
N LEU A 37 -4.71 11.83 0.59
CA LEU A 37 -3.92 10.85 -0.15
C LEU A 37 -4.16 9.42 0.34
N VAL A 38 -4.22 9.21 1.66
CA VAL A 38 -4.53 7.91 2.28
C VAL A 38 -5.92 7.43 1.85
N ASP A 39 -6.93 8.29 1.89
CA ASP A 39 -8.29 7.94 1.49
C ASP A 39 -8.41 7.63 -0.01
N ALA A 40 -7.71 8.40 -0.85
CA ALA A 40 -7.67 8.16 -2.30
C ALA A 40 -7.08 6.77 -2.63
N TRP A 41 -5.96 6.40 -2.00
CA TRP A 41 -5.35 5.10 -2.24
C TRP A 41 -6.12 3.93 -1.63
N ARG A 42 -6.75 4.09 -0.46
CA ARG A 42 -7.67 3.09 0.10
C ARG A 42 -8.84 2.81 -0.85
N THR A 43 -9.48 3.86 -1.35
CA THR A 43 -10.56 3.75 -2.34
C THR A 43 -10.08 3.02 -3.59
N ARG A 44 -8.87 3.34 -4.07
CA ARG A 44 -8.27 2.70 -5.24
C ARG A 44 -8.00 1.21 -5.03
N PHE A 45 -7.61 0.80 -3.82
CA PHE A 45 -7.41 -0.60 -3.45
C PHE A 45 -8.72 -1.37 -3.29
N ASP A 46 -9.73 -0.77 -2.65
CA ASP A 46 -11.09 -1.34 -2.55
C ASP A 46 -11.65 -1.66 -3.94
N GLU A 47 -11.40 -0.78 -4.90
CA GLU A 47 -11.74 -0.97 -6.29
C GLU A 47 -11.04 -2.16 -6.97
N VAL A 48 -9.81 -2.48 -6.58
CA VAL A 48 -9.10 -3.68 -7.06
C VAL A 48 -9.67 -4.92 -6.39
N VAL A 49 -9.84 -4.88 -5.07
CA VAL A 49 -10.42 -5.98 -4.29
C VAL A 49 -11.80 -6.35 -4.80
N ALA A 50 -12.67 -5.37 -5.07
CA ALA A 50 -14.01 -5.62 -5.57
C ALA A 50 -14.03 -6.33 -6.93
N ARG A 51 -13.00 -6.13 -7.77
CA ARG A 51 -12.91 -6.73 -9.11
C ARG A 51 -12.14 -8.05 -9.14
N ARG A 52 -11.09 -8.16 -8.32
CA ARG A 52 -10.04 -9.19 -8.43
C ARG A 52 -9.72 -9.88 -7.10
N GLY A 53 -10.38 -9.52 -6.00
CA GLY A 53 -9.97 -9.90 -4.65
C GLY A 53 -9.82 -11.40 -4.42
N ALA A 54 -10.64 -12.24 -5.08
CA ALA A 54 -10.57 -13.69 -4.98
C ALA A 54 -9.56 -14.35 -5.95
N GLU A 55 -8.92 -13.58 -6.83
CA GLU A 55 -7.88 -14.10 -7.73
C GLU A 55 -6.65 -14.52 -6.90
N PRO A 56 -6.01 -15.65 -7.24
CA PRO A 56 -4.78 -16.05 -6.57
C PRO A 56 -3.62 -15.14 -6.98
N VAL A 57 -2.73 -14.88 -6.03
CA VAL A 57 -1.46 -14.18 -6.23
C VAL A 57 -0.36 -15.19 -6.47
N ALA A 58 0.50 -14.94 -7.45
CA ALA A 58 1.69 -15.77 -7.68
C ALA A 58 2.73 -15.51 -6.58
N ASP A 59 3.46 -16.55 -6.16
CA ASP A 59 4.44 -16.48 -5.08
C ASP A 59 5.50 -15.37 -5.33
N GLU A 60 5.91 -15.15 -6.57
CA GLU A 60 6.87 -14.09 -6.92
C GLU A 60 6.29 -12.68 -6.74
N VAL A 61 5.00 -12.50 -7.00
CA VAL A 61 4.28 -11.23 -6.79
C VAL A 61 4.14 -10.97 -5.29
N SER A 62 3.76 -12.00 -4.53
CA SER A 62 3.68 -11.89 -3.07
C SER A 62 5.03 -11.49 -2.46
N ALA A 63 6.11 -12.16 -2.86
CA ALA A 63 7.46 -11.85 -2.40
C ALA A 63 7.98 -10.49 -2.87
N ALA A 64 7.43 -9.91 -3.95
CA ALA A 64 7.74 -8.55 -4.38
C ALA A 64 7.05 -7.51 -3.48
N ILE A 65 5.78 -7.76 -3.12
CA ILE A 65 5.03 -6.90 -2.18
C ILE A 65 5.66 -6.97 -0.79
N ASP A 66 6.09 -8.16 -0.31
CA ASP A 66 6.81 -8.30 0.96
C ASP A 66 8.06 -7.41 1.01
N ARG A 67 8.85 -7.41 -0.06
CA ARG A 67 10.04 -6.54 -0.15
C ARG A 67 9.70 -5.06 -0.16
N ALA A 68 8.55 -4.68 -0.73
CA ALA A 68 8.09 -3.29 -0.71
C ALA A 68 7.62 -2.88 0.69
N ILE A 69 6.93 -3.76 1.40
CA ILE A 69 6.53 -3.57 2.81
C ILE A 69 7.78 -3.41 3.68
N ASP A 70 8.71 -4.36 3.59
CA ASP A 70 9.99 -4.32 4.30
C ASP A 70 10.74 -2.98 4.11
N GLU A 71 10.68 -2.39 2.91
CA GLU A 71 11.31 -1.09 2.62
C GLU A 71 10.61 0.07 3.33
N ILE A 72 9.27 0.13 3.28
CA ILE A 72 8.53 1.23 3.90
C ILE A 72 8.54 1.15 5.44
N GLU A 73 8.62 -0.06 6.01
CA GLU A 73 8.73 -0.25 7.46
C GLU A 73 10.04 0.30 8.05
N ARG A 74 11.05 0.53 7.21
CA ARG A 74 12.34 1.14 7.63
C ARG A 74 12.35 2.66 7.53
N ILE A 75 11.25 3.28 7.09
CA ILE A 75 11.16 4.73 6.95
C ILE A 75 10.84 5.33 8.33
N GLU A 76 11.75 6.17 8.83
CA GLU A 76 11.58 6.91 10.10
C GLU A 76 11.41 8.42 9.87
N ASP A 77 11.73 8.91 8.65
CA ASP A 77 11.63 10.32 8.29
C ASP A 77 10.22 10.66 7.78
N PRO A 78 9.50 11.60 8.42
CA PRO A 78 8.13 11.96 8.02
C PRO A 78 7.99 12.48 6.59
N HIS A 79 8.95 13.27 6.10
CA HIS A 79 8.87 13.78 4.73
C HIS A 79 9.04 12.66 3.71
N ARG A 80 9.99 11.75 3.95
CA ARG A 80 10.14 10.53 3.15
C ARG A 80 8.90 9.64 3.24
N ALA A 81 8.22 9.58 4.38
CA ALA A 81 6.97 8.85 4.52
C ALA A 81 5.91 9.39 3.54
N ILE A 82 5.76 10.71 3.46
CA ILE A 82 4.84 11.38 2.54
C ILE A 82 5.16 11.06 1.07
N ASP A 83 6.44 11.13 0.67
CA ASP A 83 6.86 10.74 -0.69
C ASP A 83 6.45 9.28 -1.01
N TRP A 84 6.59 8.40 -0.02
CA TRP A 84 6.24 6.99 -0.15
C TRP A 84 4.74 6.71 -0.06
N LEU A 85 3.92 7.62 0.49
CA LEU A 85 2.46 7.47 0.49
C LEU A 85 1.89 7.44 -0.93
N SER A 86 2.49 8.18 -1.87
CA SER A 86 2.12 8.08 -3.28
C SER A 86 2.78 6.90 -3.99
N THR A 87 3.99 6.51 -3.58
CA THR A 87 4.83 5.55 -4.31
C THR A 87 4.48 4.11 -3.99
N PHE A 88 4.33 3.77 -2.70
CA PHE A 88 4.09 2.40 -2.26
C PHE A 88 2.82 1.80 -2.87
N PRO A 89 1.65 2.49 -2.86
CA PRO A 89 0.45 1.95 -3.49
C PRO A 89 0.64 1.64 -4.97
N GLN A 90 1.38 2.48 -5.70
CA GLN A 90 1.67 2.25 -7.12
C GLN A 90 2.54 1.02 -7.33
N VAL A 91 3.56 0.80 -6.49
CA VAL A 91 4.40 -0.40 -6.54
C VAL A 91 3.56 -1.66 -6.33
N VAL A 92 2.67 -1.66 -5.33
CA VAL A 92 1.75 -2.78 -5.08
C VAL A 92 0.84 -3.03 -6.30
N LEU A 93 0.23 -1.98 -6.85
CA LEU A 93 -0.62 -2.12 -8.03
C LEU A 93 0.14 -2.66 -9.25
N VAL A 94 1.36 -2.18 -9.49
CA VAL A 94 2.21 -2.67 -10.57
C VAL A 94 2.57 -4.14 -10.36
N ALA A 95 2.91 -4.56 -9.15
CA ALA A 95 3.19 -5.96 -8.82
C ALA A 95 1.97 -6.86 -9.10
N LEU A 96 0.76 -6.37 -8.80
CA LEU A 96 -0.51 -7.05 -9.10
C LEU A 96 -0.91 -6.99 -10.59
N GLY A 97 -0.11 -6.36 -11.46
CA GLY A 97 -0.43 -6.18 -12.88
C GLY A 97 -1.56 -5.19 -13.14
N VAL A 98 -1.82 -4.29 -12.19
CA VAL A 98 -2.83 -3.23 -12.29
C VAL A 98 -2.15 -1.92 -12.67
N ARG A 99 -2.67 -1.22 -13.68
CA ARG A 99 -2.21 0.14 -13.98
C ARG A 99 -2.59 1.05 -12.80
N PRO A 100 -1.65 1.84 -12.25
CA PRO A 100 -1.93 2.79 -11.16
C PRO A 100 -3.11 3.70 -11.49
#